data_AF-A0A7R9KX28-F1
#
_entry.id   AF-A0A7R9KX28-F1
#
_cell.length_a   1.000
_cell.length_b   1.000
_cell.length_c   1.000
_cell.angle_alpha   90.00
_cell.angle_beta   90.00
_cell.angle_gamma   90.00
#
_symmetry.space_group_name_H-M   'P 1'
#
loop_
_entity.id
_entity.type
_entity.pdbx_description
1 polymer ?
#
loop_
_entity_poly.entity_id
_entity_poly.type
_entity_poly.pdbx_seq_one_letter_code
_entity_poly.pdbx_strand_id
1 'polypeptide(L)'
;MHDHNNTLEWDINDNHIPKRLGTALGTGSPNTVSGVTTHDAFQEWADGHSRFVYRPDSEEARRHSSGWAMRNTNNHNVHILKKSCLGVLVCNKHCILDNGDTIHLRPAICDKARKKQQHKACPNHKCTGRLEVQPCRGHCGYPVTHFWRHTEFAVFFQAKGNHDHPRPEPKSSAEARRVGHSYKFSRGITRSLLLNNSIASSLQF
;
A
#
# COMPACT_ATOMS: atom_id res chain seq x y z
N MET A 1 30.75 22.22 0.31
CA MET A 1 29.95 22.80 1.40
C MET A 1 28.84 21.80 1.68
N HIS A 2 29.01 20.97 2.71
CA HIS A 2 28.05 19.93 3.06
C HIS A 2 27.06 20.53 4.05
N ASP A 3 25.85 20.82 3.58
CA ASP A 3 24.74 21.19 4.46
C ASP A 3 24.30 19.94 5.22
N HIS A 4 24.84 19.81 6.43
CA HIS A 4 24.35 18.90 7.45
C HIS A 4 22.97 19.40 7.91
N ASN A 5 21.92 19.07 7.15
CA ASN A 5 20.58 19.05 7.69
C ASN A 5 20.56 17.97 8.78
N ASN A 6 20.65 18.44 10.02
CA ASN A 6 20.51 17.69 11.26
C ASN A 6 19.05 17.22 11.40
N THR A 7 18.61 16.31 10.51
CA THR A 7 17.38 15.55 10.70
C THR A 7 17.62 14.63 11.87
N LEU A 8 17.07 15.00 13.03
CA LEU A 8 16.92 14.20 14.23
C LEU A 8 16.92 12.70 13.91
N GLU A 9 17.99 11.99 14.28
CA GLU A 9 18.07 10.55 14.11
C GLU A 9 17.17 9.90 15.16
N TRP A 10 15.94 9.57 14.77
CA TRP A 10 15.01 8.83 15.61
C TRP A 10 14.75 7.45 15.02
N ASP A 11 14.61 6.44 15.88
CA ASP A 11 14.11 5.12 15.53
C ASP A 11 12.71 4.93 16.10
N ILE A 12 11.84 4.25 15.36
CA ILE A 12 10.45 4.06 15.79
C ILE A 12 10.34 3.24 17.09
N ASN A 13 11.39 2.47 17.39
CA ASN A 13 11.49 1.64 18.59
C ASN A 13 12.07 2.39 19.80
N ASP A 14 12.53 3.63 19.64
CA ASP A 14 13.07 4.40 20.75
C ASP A 14 11.99 4.64 21.81
N ASN A 15 12.34 4.46 23.09
CA ASN A 15 11.39 4.72 24.18
C ASN A 15 10.87 6.17 24.13
N HIS A 16 11.73 7.11 23.72
CA HIS A 16 11.44 8.53 23.59
C HIS A 16 11.54 8.99 22.14
N ILE A 17 10.41 8.99 21.43
CA ILE A 17 10.31 9.58 20.09
C ILE A 17 10.23 11.12 20.20
N PRO A 18 10.74 11.90 19.21
CA PRO A 18 10.67 13.36 19.24
C PRO A 18 9.27 13.88 19.55
N LYS A 19 9.17 14.83 20.50
CA LYS A 19 7.90 15.46 20.93
C LYS A 19 7.59 16.67 20.06
N ARG A 20 6.43 17.32 20.15
CA ARG A 20 6.24 18.63 19.51
C ARG A 20 7.17 19.66 20.17
N LEU A 21 7.86 20.50 19.39
CA LEU A 21 8.55 21.68 19.96
C LEU A 21 7.45 22.62 20.47
N GLY A 22 7.29 22.73 21.79
CA GLY A 22 6.43 23.76 22.37
C GLY A 22 6.99 25.15 22.05
N THR A 23 6.12 26.12 21.78
CA THR A 23 6.49 27.54 21.88
C THR A 23 6.92 27.78 23.33
N ALA A 24 8.23 27.81 23.58
CA ALA A 24 8.77 27.97 24.93
C ALA A 24 8.49 29.39 25.44
N LEU A 25 7.45 29.54 26.26
CA LEU A 25 7.48 30.47 27.39
C LEU A 25 7.81 29.63 28.63
N GLY A 26 8.97 29.85 29.24
CA GLY A 26 9.30 29.30 30.56
C GLY A 26 10.56 28.45 30.61
N THR A 27 11.63 29.09 31.08
CA THR A 27 12.83 28.58 31.77
C THR A 27 12.84 27.09 32.17
N GLY A 28 13.77 26.30 31.63
CA GLY A 28 14.16 25.02 32.22
C GLY A 28 14.98 24.06 31.33
N SER A 29 16.29 23.96 31.63
CA SER A 29 17.26 22.89 31.26
C SER A 29 17.80 22.81 29.80
N PRO A 30 19.12 22.69 29.58
CA PRO A 30 19.72 22.64 28.23
C PRO A 30 19.64 21.29 27.51
N ASN A 31 19.09 20.23 28.14
CA ASN A 31 19.15 18.90 27.54
C ASN A 31 17.94 18.63 26.61
N THR A 32 18.15 19.02 25.35
CA THR A 32 17.56 18.45 24.12
C THR A 32 16.04 18.38 24.03
N VAL A 33 15.41 19.51 23.65
CA VAL A 33 14.06 19.49 23.08
C VAL A 33 14.16 19.25 21.57
N SER A 34 14.35 17.99 21.19
CA SER A 34 14.26 17.54 19.80
C SER A 34 12.80 17.46 19.39
N GLY A 35 12.29 18.56 18.82
CA GLY A 35 10.88 18.71 18.53
C GLY A 35 10.50 18.43 17.06
N VAL A 36 9.37 17.78 16.81
CA VAL A 36 8.74 17.72 15.47
C VAL A 36 8.20 19.10 15.12
N THR A 37 8.77 19.72 14.08
CA THR A 37 8.36 21.02 13.55
C THR A 37 7.75 20.93 12.15
N THR A 38 8.02 19.84 11.43
CA THR A 38 7.59 19.61 10.05
C THR A 38 6.93 18.25 9.92
N HIS A 39 5.96 18.15 9.01
CA HIS A 39 5.29 16.89 8.68
C HIS A 39 5.49 16.58 7.20
N ASP A 40 5.66 15.30 6.89
CA ASP A 40 5.80 14.80 5.53
C ASP A 40 4.43 14.71 4.84
N ALA A 41 4.43 14.89 3.52
CA ALA A 41 3.30 14.48 2.69
C ALA A 41 3.17 12.95 2.69
N PHE A 42 1.94 12.45 2.65
CA PHE A 42 1.69 11.01 2.72
C PHE A 42 2.37 10.25 1.57
N GLN A 43 3.13 9.22 1.92
CA GLN A 43 3.83 8.38 0.95
C GLN A 43 3.09 7.04 0.75
N GLU A 44 2.32 6.94 -0.33
CA GLU A 44 1.58 5.72 -0.66
C GLU A 44 2.52 4.53 -0.93
N TRP A 45 3.62 4.79 -1.65
CA TRP A 45 4.59 3.80 -2.13
C TRP A 45 5.92 3.92 -1.40
N ALA A 46 5.86 4.03 -0.06
CA ALA A 46 7.05 4.05 0.77
C ALA A 46 7.96 2.85 0.44
N ASP A 47 9.24 3.13 0.23
CA ASP A 47 10.24 2.12 -0.14
C ASP A 47 11.59 2.49 0.49
N GLY A 48 12.51 1.53 0.52
CA GLY A 48 13.80 1.66 1.17
C GLY A 48 13.71 1.83 2.69
N HIS A 49 14.85 2.15 3.30
CA HIS A 49 14.97 2.45 4.72
C HIS A 49 14.49 3.88 5.04
N SER A 50 13.24 4.17 4.69
CA SER A 50 12.62 5.49 4.84
C SER A 50 11.96 5.70 6.20
N ARG A 51 11.91 6.97 6.62
CA ARG A 51 11.24 7.43 7.84
C ARG A 51 10.40 8.66 7.51
N PHE A 52 9.17 8.70 8.00
CA PHE A 52 8.26 9.83 7.79
C PHE A 52 7.53 10.17 9.08
N VAL A 53 7.20 11.45 9.25
CA VAL A 53 6.39 11.99 10.33
C VAL A 53 5.15 12.62 9.72
N TYR A 54 4.01 11.94 9.83
CA TYR A 54 2.75 12.43 9.28
C TYR A 54 1.97 13.22 10.31
N ARG A 55 1.14 14.15 9.81
CA ARG A 55 0.22 14.90 10.65
C ARG A 55 -0.76 13.96 11.37
N PRO A 56 -1.20 14.32 12.59
CA PRO A 56 -2.13 13.48 13.35
C PRO A 56 -3.51 13.41 12.72
N ASP A 57 -3.89 14.40 11.90
CA ASP A 57 -5.14 14.48 11.15
C ASP A 57 -5.09 13.82 9.75
N SER A 58 -3.95 13.27 9.33
CA SER A 58 -3.86 12.53 8.07
C SER A 58 -4.63 11.21 8.15
N GLU A 59 -5.73 11.11 7.41
CA GLU A 59 -6.58 9.93 7.37
C GLU A 59 -5.82 8.69 6.85
N GLU A 60 -4.96 8.87 5.85
CA GLU A 60 -4.15 7.79 5.28
C GLU A 60 -3.14 7.26 6.29
N ALA A 61 -2.46 8.15 7.02
CA ALA A 61 -1.50 7.77 8.05
C ALA A 61 -2.20 7.11 9.25
N ARG A 62 -3.35 7.64 9.68
CA ARG A 62 -4.15 7.07 10.78
C ARG A 62 -4.65 5.66 10.48
N ARG A 63 -5.01 5.38 9.22
CA ARG A 63 -5.41 4.06 8.73
C ARG A 63 -4.22 3.17 8.37
N HIS A 64 -2.99 3.70 8.51
CA HIS A 64 -1.74 3.01 8.17
C HIS A 64 -1.78 2.46 6.73
N SER A 65 -2.28 3.28 5.82
CA SER A 65 -2.48 2.96 4.42
C SER A 65 -1.16 2.71 3.70
N SER A 66 -1.19 1.88 2.66
CA SER A 66 -0.05 1.68 1.77
C SER A 66 -0.51 1.14 0.42
N GLY A 67 0.11 1.63 -0.65
CA GLY A 67 0.02 1.08 -1.99
C GLY A 67 0.54 -0.37 -2.04
N TRP A 68 1.48 -0.73 -1.16
CA TRP A 68 1.95 -2.11 -1.03
C TRP A 68 0.92 -3.02 -0.33
N ALA A 69 0.93 -4.30 -0.66
CA ALA A 69 0.05 -5.29 -0.04
C ALA A 69 0.62 -5.74 1.33
N MET A 70 0.38 -4.92 2.35
CA MET A 70 0.94 -5.13 3.70
C MET A 70 -0.02 -5.92 4.60
N ARG A 71 0.47 -6.95 5.28
CA ARG A 71 -0.26 -7.69 6.34
C ARG A 71 0.23 -7.31 7.74
N ASN A 72 -0.65 -7.34 8.73
CA ASN A 72 -0.23 -7.21 10.14
C ASN A 72 0.68 -8.38 10.53
N THR A 73 1.72 -8.10 11.29
CA THR A 73 2.59 -9.09 11.92
C THR A 73 2.74 -8.74 13.40
N ASN A 74 2.54 -9.72 14.28
CA ASN A 74 2.73 -9.51 15.71
C ASN A 74 4.22 -9.21 16.01
N ASN A 75 4.47 -8.13 16.76
CA ASN A 75 5.78 -7.73 17.26
C ASN A 75 5.82 -7.66 18.80
N HIS A 76 4.75 -8.08 19.49
CA HIS A 76 4.58 -8.02 20.93
C HIS A 76 4.72 -6.61 21.55
N ASN A 77 4.54 -5.56 20.75
CA ASN A 77 4.53 -4.17 21.21
C ASN A 77 3.26 -3.46 20.74
N VAL A 78 2.34 -3.21 21.68
CA VAL A 78 1.03 -2.61 21.38
C VAL A 78 1.10 -1.17 20.87
N HIS A 79 2.20 -0.47 21.14
CA HIS A 79 2.40 0.92 20.72
C HIS A 79 2.94 1.04 19.29
N ILE A 80 3.44 -0.06 18.72
CA ILE A 80 4.04 -0.09 17.39
C ILE A 80 3.29 -1.11 16.54
N LEU A 81 2.54 -0.65 15.55
CA LEU A 81 1.94 -1.54 14.58
C LEU A 81 2.99 -1.95 13.54
N LYS A 82 3.32 -3.24 13.48
CA LYS A 82 4.20 -3.81 12.47
C LYS A 82 3.39 -4.46 11.35
N LYS A 83 3.72 -4.13 10.10
CA LYS A 83 3.15 -4.77 8.91
C LYS A 83 4.25 -5.24 7.97
N SER A 84 4.12 -6.42 7.38
CA SER A 84 5.07 -6.95 6.40
C SER A 84 4.44 -7.10 5.03
N CYS A 85 5.22 -6.85 3.98
CA CYS A 85 4.76 -6.97 2.60
C CYS A 85 4.45 -8.43 2.26
N LEU A 86 3.38 -8.64 1.49
CA LEU A 86 3.01 -9.95 0.94
C LEU A 86 3.67 -10.24 -0.41
N GLY A 87 4.15 -9.20 -1.10
CA GLY A 87 4.53 -9.29 -2.50
C GLY A 87 3.40 -8.89 -3.45
N VAL A 88 3.38 -9.51 -4.62
CA VAL A 88 2.45 -9.23 -5.72
C VAL A 88 2.00 -10.52 -6.37
N LEU A 89 0.79 -10.55 -6.92
CA LEU A 89 0.27 -11.70 -7.63
C LEU A 89 0.50 -11.52 -9.13
N VAL A 90 1.29 -12.40 -9.72
CA VAL A 90 1.75 -12.35 -11.11
C VAL A 90 1.22 -13.54 -11.90
N CYS A 91 1.31 -13.47 -13.24
CA CYS A 91 1.09 -14.63 -14.09
C CYS A 91 2.39 -15.45 -14.14
N ASN A 92 2.32 -16.77 -13.90
CA ASN A 92 3.48 -17.66 -13.96
C ASN A 92 4.13 -17.75 -15.35
N LYS A 93 3.39 -17.39 -16.40
CA LYS A 93 3.91 -17.28 -17.78
C LYS A 93 4.40 -15.86 -18.11
N HIS A 94 4.38 -14.94 -17.15
CA HIS A 94 4.80 -13.54 -17.31
C HIS A 94 4.24 -12.90 -18.59
N CYS A 95 2.95 -13.16 -18.87
CA CYS A 95 2.34 -12.69 -20.12
C CYS A 95 2.27 -11.16 -20.16
N ILE A 96 2.45 -10.63 -21.36
CA ILE A 96 2.34 -9.22 -21.68
C ILE A 96 0.93 -8.97 -22.25
N LEU A 97 0.31 -7.88 -21.82
CA LEU A 97 -0.97 -7.40 -22.29
C LEU A 97 -0.81 -6.64 -23.62
N ASP A 98 -1.90 -6.41 -24.34
CA ASP A 98 -1.85 -5.71 -25.63
C ASP A 98 -1.33 -4.26 -25.51
N ASN A 99 -1.43 -3.66 -24.32
CA ASN A 99 -0.89 -2.33 -24.02
C ASN A 99 0.59 -2.35 -23.57
N GLY A 100 1.24 -3.51 -23.55
CA GLY A 100 2.63 -3.69 -23.11
C GLY A 100 2.81 -3.95 -21.61
N ASP A 101 1.76 -3.86 -20.80
CA ASP A 101 1.86 -4.09 -19.35
C ASP A 101 1.86 -5.58 -18.99
N THR A 102 2.33 -5.91 -17.79
CA THR A 102 2.25 -7.24 -17.19
C THR A 102 1.21 -7.32 -16.07
N ILE A 103 0.81 -8.53 -15.70
CA ILE A 103 -0.20 -8.76 -14.65
C ILE A 103 0.41 -8.55 -13.25
N HIS A 104 -0.01 -7.49 -12.55
CA HIS A 104 0.39 -7.19 -11.17
C HIS A 104 -0.82 -7.00 -10.24
N LEU A 105 -1.43 -8.10 -9.82
CA LEU A 105 -2.64 -8.05 -9.00
C LEU A 105 -2.30 -7.92 -7.51
N ARG A 106 -3.17 -7.24 -6.76
CA ARG A 106 -3.02 -7.10 -5.31
C ARG A 106 -3.34 -8.42 -4.59
N PRO A 107 -2.40 -9.01 -3.84
CA PRO A 107 -2.68 -10.17 -3.01
C PRO A 107 -3.72 -9.84 -1.93
N ALA A 108 -4.61 -10.79 -1.65
CA ALA A 108 -5.52 -10.68 -0.54
C ALA A 108 -4.75 -10.77 0.78
N ILE A 109 -5.12 -9.91 1.73
CA ILE A 109 -4.49 -9.87 3.04
C ILE A 109 -4.79 -11.15 3.84
N CYS A 110 -6.03 -11.64 3.77
CA CYS A 110 -6.41 -12.90 4.40
C CYS A 110 -5.74 -14.09 3.71
N ASP A 111 -5.08 -14.93 4.48
CA ASP A 111 -4.37 -16.12 3.99
C ASP A 111 -5.30 -17.09 3.24
N LYS A 112 -6.50 -17.35 3.77
CA LYS A 112 -7.49 -18.22 3.12
C LYS A 112 -7.92 -17.66 1.76
N ALA A 113 -8.15 -16.34 1.67
CA ALA A 113 -8.51 -15.69 0.42
C ALA A 113 -7.34 -15.66 -0.58
N ARG A 114 -6.11 -15.45 -0.11
CA ARG A 114 -4.90 -15.46 -0.95
C ARG A 114 -4.60 -16.85 -1.50
N LYS A 115 -4.76 -17.90 -0.69
CA LYS A 115 -4.71 -19.29 -1.18
C LYS A 115 -5.73 -19.54 -2.30
N LYS A 116 -6.95 -19.00 -2.17
CA LYS A 116 -7.96 -19.05 -3.23
C LYS A 116 -7.64 -18.20 -4.46
N GLN A 117 -6.84 -17.14 -4.35
CA GLN A 117 -6.41 -16.34 -5.50
C GLN A 117 -5.33 -17.03 -6.33
N GLN A 118 -4.44 -17.77 -5.66
CA GLN A 118 -3.39 -18.54 -6.31
C GLN A 118 -3.98 -19.66 -7.18
N HIS A 119 -3.25 -20.02 -8.22
CA HIS A 119 -3.60 -21.04 -9.23
C HIS A 119 -4.86 -20.76 -10.04
N LYS A 120 -5.57 -19.64 -9.81
CA LYS A 120 -6.62 -19.16 -10.71
C LYS A 120 -6.06 -18.86 -12.09
N ALA A 121 -6.89 -18.97 -13.11
CA ALA A 121 -6.52 -18.64 -14.48
C ALA A 121 -6.06 -17.17 -14.56
N CYS A 122 -5.07 -16.92 -15.42
CA CYS A 122 -4.64 -15.57 -15.74
C CYS A 122 -5.83 -14.74 -16.24
N PRO A 123 -5.99 -13.47 -15.82
CA PRO A 123 -7.05 -12.60 -16.32
C PRO A 123 -6.85 -12.20 -17.80
N ASN A 124 -5.64 -12.38 -18.35
CA ASN A 124 -5.41 -12.24 -19.78
C ASN A 124 -6.02 -13.44 -20.52
N HIS A 125 -7.11 -13.24 -21.24
CA HIS A 125 -7.85 -14.29 -21.96
C HIS A 125 -7.03 -14.99 -23.07
N LYS A 126 -5.99 -14.33 -23.59
CA LYS A 126 -5.06 -14.91 -24.57
C LYS A 126 -3.99 -15.77 -23.89
N CYS A 127 -3.91 -15.76 -22.56
CA CYS A 127 -2.91 -16.47 -21.77
C CYS A 127 -3.51 -17.73 -21.13
N THR A 128 -2.81 -18.85 -21.26
CA THR A 128 -3.11 -20.11 -20.57
C THR A 128 -2.39 -20.26 -19.22
N GLY A 129 -1.82 -19.17 -18.72
CA GLY A 129 -1.09 -19.12 -17.46
C GLY A 129 -2.00 -19.11 -16.23
N ARG A 130 -1.38 -19.19 -15.06
CA ARG A 130 -2.04 -19.16 -13.77
C ARG A 130 -1.41 -18.09 -12.87
N LEU A 131 -2.21 -17.62 -11.92
CA LEU A 131 -1.78 -16.64 -10.94
C LEU A 131 -0.94 -17.28 -9.84
N GLU A 132 0.19 -16.68 -9.52
CA GLU A 132 1.07 -17.08 -8.42
C GLU A 132 1.56 -15.87 -7.63
N VAL A 133 1.95 -16.08 -6.38
CA VAL A 133 2.50 -15.00 -5.54
C VAL A 133 3.99 -14.93 -5.78
N GLN A 134 4.47 -13.79 -6.27
CA GLN A 134 5.86 -13.39 -6.13
C GLN A 134 6.03 -12.74 -4.74
N PRO A 135 6.64 -13.43 -3.77
CA PRO A 135 6.76 -12.91 -2.40
C PRO A 135 7.80 -11.78 -2.36
N CYS A 136 7.59 -10.83 -1.46
CA CYS A 136 8.59 -9.81 -1.16
C CYS A 136 9.73 -10.41 -0.32
N ARG A 137 10.97 -10.21 -0.74
CA ARG A 137 12.21 -10.60 -0.04
C ARG A 137 13.22 -9.46 0.08
N GLY A 138 12.75 -8.25 -0.15
CA GLY A 138 13.49 -6.99 -0.17
C GLY A 138 14.26 -6.55 1.08
N HIS A 139 14.24 -7.33 2.17
CA HIS A 139 14.97 -7.03 3.38
C HIS A 139 15.81 -8.24 3.82
N CYS A 140 17.02 -8.35 3.29
CA CYS A 140 17.94 -9.46 3.60
C CYS A 140 17.28 -10.85 3.41
N GLY A 141 16.47 -11.02 2.37
CA GLY A 141 15.74 -12.26 2.09
C GLY A 141 14.37 -12.38 2.79
N TYR A 142 14.06 -11.45 3.69
CA TYR A 142 12.77 -11.32 4.37
C TYR A 142 11.89 -10.24 3.73
N PRO A 143 10.57 -10.25 3.98
CA PRO A 143 9.70 -9.21 3.46
C PRO A 143 9.99 -7.83 4.04
N VAL A 144 9.89 -6.81 3.19
CA VAL A 144 9.90 -5.40 3.61
C VAL A 144 8.84 -5.17 4.68
N THR A 145 9.19 -4.38 5.70
CA THR A 145 8.35 -4.16 6.88
C THR A 145 8.11 -2.69 7.13
N HIS A 146 6.86 -2.33 7.39
CA HIS A 146 6.44 -1.01 7.85
C HIS A 146 6.12 -1.04 9.34
N PHE A 147 6.50 0.02 10.02
CA PHE A 147 6.22 0.26 11.42
C PHE A 147 5.45 1.58 11.53
N TRP A 148 4.42 1.58 12.37
CA TRP A 148 3.61 2.76 12.62
C TRP A 148 3.49 2.98 14.12
N ARG A 149 3.66 4.22 14.57
CA ARG A 149 3.50 4.61 15.96
C ARG A 149 2.69 5.89 16.06
N HIS A 150 1.62 5.83 16.84
CA HIS A 150 0.75 6.97 17.08
C HIS A 150 1.24 7.75 18.31
N THR A 151 1.21 9.07 18.21
CA THR A 151 1.40 10.00 19.32
C THR A 151 0.28 11.04 19.28
N GLU A 152 0.19 11.89 20.30
CA GLU A 152 -0.80 12.96 20.34
C GLU A 152 -0.66 13.96 19.18
N PHE A 153 0.57 14.20 18.71
CA PHE A 153 0.88 15.28 17.78
C PHE A 153 1.32 14.81 16.38
N ALA A 154 1.54 13.51 16.17
CA ALA A 154 1.98 12.97 14.88
C ALA A 154 1.76 11.44 14.78
N VAL A 155 1.78 10.93 13.54
CA VAL A 155 1.90 9.50 13.23
C VAL A 155 3.28 9.24 12.63
N PHE A 156 4.11 8.50 13.35
CA PHE A 156 5.45 8.13 12.91
C PHE A 156 5.41 6.86 12.06
N PHE A 157 6.20 6.86 11.00
CA PHE A 157 6.35 5.75 10.07
C PHE A 157 7.82 5.41 9.85
N GLN A 158 8.14 4.13 9.83
CA GLN A 158 9.45 3.65 9.38
C GLN A 158 9.27 2.42 8.48
N ALA A 159 9.95 2.41 7.33
CA ALA A 159 10.10 1.24 6.48
C ALA A 159 11.49 0.61 6.63
N LYS A 160 11.58 -0.72 6.49
CA LYS A 160 12.84 -1.48 6.48
C LYS A 160 12.88 -2.40 5.27
N GLY A 161 13.85 -2.15 4.38
CA GLY A 161 14.12 -2.89 3.15
C GLY A 161 13.58 -2.21 1.89
N ASN A 162 13.94 -2.77 0.73
CA ASN A 162 13.58 -2.28 -0.59
C ASN A 162 12.73 -3.29 -1.33
N HIS A 163 11.54 -2.92 -1.80
CA HIS A 163 10.64 -3.85 -2.48
C HIS A 163 11.27 -4.41 -3.76
N ASP A 164 11.38 -5.74 -3.83
CA ASP A 164 12.04 -6.52 -4.88
C ASP A 164 11.03 -7.13 -5.87
N HIS A 165 9.87 -6.49 -5.99
CA HIS A 165 8.77 -6.94 -6.83
C HIS A 165 8.01 -5.73 -7.38
N PRO A 166 7.31 -5.87 -8.53
CA PRO A 166 6.54 -4.78 -9.09
C PRO A 166 5.41 -4.35 -8.14
N ARG A 167 5.02 -3.08 -8.27
CA ARG A 167 3.90 -2.50 -7.51
C ARG A 167 2.61 -3.26 -7.84
N PRO A 168 1.90 -3.82 -6.86
CA PRO A 168 0.57 -4.35 -7.09
C PRO A 168 -0.39 -3.23 -7.52
N GLU A 169 -1.52 -3.58 -8.12
CA GLU A 169 -2.59 -2.59 -8.33
C GLU A 169 -3.02 -1.93 -6.99
N PRO A 170 -3.50 -0.68 -7.05
CA PRO A 170 -4.04 0.02 -5.89
C PRO A 170 -5.20 -0.74 -5.23
N LYS A 171 -5.38 -0.52 -3.92
CA LYS A 171 -6.44 -1.17 -3.14
C LYS A 171 -7.83 -0.93 -3.73
N SER A 172 -8.12 0.30 -4.17
CA SER A 172 -9.39 0.71 -4.79
C SER A 172 -9.69 -0.09 -6.06
N SER A 173 -8.70 -0.26 -6.93
CA SER A 173 -8.80 -1.08 -8.15
C SER A 173 -9.08 -2.55 -7.83
N ALA A 174 -8.41 -3.10 -6.81
CA ALA A 174 -8.63 -4.48 -6.37
C ALA A 174 -10.06 -4.71 -5.84
N GLU A 175 -10.63 -3.72 -5.15
CA GLU A 175 -12.01 -3.77 -4.64
C GLU A 175 -13.03 -3.71 -5.78
N ALA A 176 -12.83 -2.84 -6.78
CA ALA A 176 -13.68 -2.75 -7.97
C ALA A 176 -13.72 -4.08 -8.74
N ARG A 177 -12.59 -4.78 -8.88
CA ARG A 177 -12.55 -6.11 -9.55
C ARG A 177 -13.35 -7.17 -8.77
N ARG A 178 -13.28 -7.17 -7.43
CA ARG A 178 -14.06 -8.12 -6.61
C ARG A 178 -15.55 -7.90 -6.79
N VAL A 179 -15.97 -6.65 -6.73
CA VAL A 179 -17.35 -6.22 -6.89
C VAL A 179 -17.86 -6.61 -8.29
N GLY A 180 -17.09 -6.34 -9.34
CA GLY A 180 -17.34 -6.81 -10.71
C GLY A 180 -17.45 -8.34 -10.89
N HIS A 181 -16.71 -9.13 -10.12
CA HIS A 181 -16.80 -10.59 -10.15
C HIS A 181 -18.03 -11.12 -9.39
N SER A 182 -18.42 -10.46 -8.31
CA SER A 182 -19.64 -10.81 -7.56
C SER A 182 -20.90 -10.61 -8.41
N TYR A 183 -20.99 -9.55 -9.22
CA TYR A 183 -22.11 -9.33 -10.15
C TYR A 183 -22.17 -10.35 -11.30
N LYS A 184 -21.03 -10.93 -11.68
CA LYS A 184 -20.98 -11.99 -12.71
C LYS A 184 -21.43 -13.35 -12.17
N PHE A 185 -21.36 -13.59 -10.86
CA PHE A 185 -21.81 -14.84 -10.25
C PHE A 185 -23.32 -14.82 -9.90
N SER A 186 -23.93 -13.64 -9.75
CA SER A 186 -25.37 -13.49 -9.46
C SER A 186 -26.28 -13.48 -10.71
N ARG A 187 -25.73 -13.57 -11.93
CA ARG A 187 -26.53 -13.68 -13.17
C ARG A 187 -26.13 -14.92 -13.97
N GLY A 188 -26.43 -16.09 -13.42
CA GLY A 188 -26.79 -17.22 -14.26
C GLY A 188 -28.27 -17.10 -14.61
N ILE A 189 -28.59 -16.47 -15.74
CA ILE A 189 -29.80 -16.68 -16.57
C ILE A 189 -29.65 -15.83 -17.86
N THR A 190 -29.75 -16.56 -18.98
CA THR A 190 -29.94 -16.19 -20.40
C THR A 190 -28.98 -15.26 -21.16
N ARG A 191 -28.48 -15.85 -22.27
CA ARG A 191 -27.92 -15.24 -23.49
C ARG A 191 -29.03 -14.53 -24.29
N SER A 192 -28.62 -13.61 -25.17
CA SER A 192 -29.43 -12.86 -26.17
C SER A 192 -30.09 -11.60 -25.59
N LEU A 193 -29.89 -10.39 -26.13
CA LEU A 193 -30.13 -10.00 -27.53
C LEU A 193 -29.16 -8.91 -28.01
N LEU A 194 -28.80 -9.04 -29.28
CA LEU A 194 -28.38 -7.95 -30.16
C LEU A 194 -29.51 -6.92 -30.27
N LEU A 195 -29.18 -5.63 -30.40
CA LEU A 195 -29.43 -4.87 -31.63
C LEU A 195 -29.00 -3.39 -31.47
N ASN A 196 -28.32 -2.96 -32.52
CA ASN A 196 -28.01 -1.58 -32.88
C ASN A 196 -29.26 -0.69 -32.86
N ASN A 197 -29.05 0.61 -32.70
CA ASN A 197 -29.80 1.60 -33.46
C ASN A 197 -28.95 2.85 -33.70
N SER A 198 -28.37 2.91 -34.90
CA SER A 198 -28.17 4.16 -35.63
C SER A 198 -29.31 4.27 -36.63
N ILE A 199 -30.20 5.26 -36.50
CA ILE A 199 -30.90 5.89 -37.63
C ILE A 199 -31.14 7.36 -37.27
N ALA A 200 -30.69 8.24 -38.16
CA ALA A 200 -30.94 9.67 -38.18
C ALA A 200 -32.35 9.98 -38.65
N SER A 201 -32.94 11.09 -38.21
CA SER A 201 -33.99 11.80 -38.95
C SER A 201 -34.01 13.27 -38.57
N SER A 202 -33.61 14.08 -39.53
CA SER A 202 -33.91 15.51 -39.68
C SER A 202 -35.40 15.76 -39.92
N LEU A 203 -35.94 16.86 -39.39
CA LEU A 203 -36.70 17.94 -40.09
C LEU A 203 -37.64 18.72 -39.12
N GLN A 204 -37.53 20.06 -39.19
CA GLN A 204 -38.57 21.13 -39.14
C GLN A 204 -39.64 21.08 -38.02
N PHE A 205 -39.91 22.14 -37.25
CA PHE A 205 -40.00 23.58 -37.57
C PHE A 205 -39.26 24.45 -36.55
#